data_AF-A0A4R2ITX5-F1
#
_entry.id   AF-A0A4R2ITX5-F1
#
_cell.length_a   1.000
_cell.length_b   1.000
_cell.length_c   1.000
_cell.angle_alpha   90.00
_cell.angle_beta   90.00
_cell.angle_gamma   90.00
#
_symmetry.space_group_name_H-M   'P 1'
#
loop_
_entity.id
_entity.type
_entity.pdbx_description
1 polymer ?
#
loop_
_entity_poly.entity_id
_entity_poly.type
_entity_poly.pdbx_seq_one_letter_code
_entity_poly.pdbx_strand_id
1 'polypeptide(L)' 'MLNNVANVNITEADSIDELIADCAQIPASVRRPPQHPLLPRLAPAWEVTDGCRAQVEGLDEYV' A
#
# COMPACT_ATOMS: atom_id res chain seq x y z
N MET A 1 -13.87 -17.58 6.34
CA MET A 1 -14.24 -16.21 6.71
C MET A 1 -13.93 -15.33 5.52
N LEU A 2 -14.96 -14.75 4.88
CA LEU A 2 -14.79 -13.94 3.66
C LEU A 2 -14.14 -12.61 4.05
N ASN A 3 -12.99 -12.31 3.44
CA ASN A 3 -12.33 -11.02 3.56
C ASN A 3 -13.24 -9.96 2.93
N ASN A 4 -13.90 -9.15 3.77
CA ASN A 4 -14.66 -8.00 3.32
C ASN A 4 -13.67 -6.87 2.98
N VAL A 5 -13.06 -6.95 1.80
CA VAL A 5 -12.32 -5.82 1.24
C VAL A 5 -13.40 -4.79 0.89
N ALA A 6 -13.56 -3.80 1.78
CA ALA A 6 -14.44 -2.66 1.52
C ALA A 6 -14.07 -2.08 0.15
N ASN A 7 -15.08 -1.70 -0.63
CA ASN A 7 -14.93 -1.06 -1.92
C ASN A 7 -14.04 0.19 -1.77
N VAL A 8 -12.75 0.07 -2.14
CA VAL A 8 -11.83 1.19 -2.17
C VAL A 8 -12.22 2.01 -3.39
N ASN A 9 -12.76 3.21 -3.16
CA ASN A 9 -13.00 4.17 -4.23
C ASN A 9 -11.64 4.73 -4.66
N ILE A 10 -11.05 4.17 -5.70
CA ILE A 10 -9.77 4.65 -6.25
C ILE A 10 -10.11 5.76 -7.26
N THR A 11 -10.53 6.91 -6.74
CA THR A 11 -10.53 8.16 -7.49
C THR A 11 -9.22 8.87 -7.17
N GLU A 12 -8.52 9.36 -8.19
CA GLU A 12 -7.37 10.26 -7.98
C GLU A 12 -7.85 11.48 -7.20
N ALA A 13 -7.10 11.84 -6.16
CA ALA A 13 -7.41 13.02 -5.36
C ALA A 13 -6.78 14.25 -6.02
N ASP A 14 -7.57 15.31 -6.18
CA ASP A 14 -7.10 16.55 -6.79
C ASP A 14 -6.45 17.49 -5.74
N SER A 15 -6.56 17.14 -4.44
CA SER A 15 -6.00 17.92 -3.35
C SER A 15 -5.55 17.10 -2.13
N ILE A 16 -4.70 17.69 -1.29
CA ILE A 16 -4.27 17.10 -0.02
C ILE A 16 -5.45 16.95 0.96
N ASP A 17 -6.40 17.89 0.93
CA ASP A 17 -7.58 17.84 1.81
C ASP A 17 -8.48 16.63 1.50
N GLU A 18 -8.61 16.28 0.22
CA GLU A 18 -9.30 15.06 -0.21
C GLU A 18 -8.59 13.80 0.29
N LEU A 19 -7.26 13.74 0.17
CA LEU A 19 -6.47 12.61 0.71
C LEU A 19 -6.67 12.44 2.23
N ILE A 20 -6.75 13.55 2.96
CA ILE A 20 -7.02 13.54 4.41
C ILE A 20 -8.45 13.05 4.69
N ALA A 21 -9.43 13.53 3.92
CA ALA A 21 -10.83 13.12 4.06
C ALA A 21 -11.01 11.61 3.80
N ASP A 22 -10.32 11.06 2.79
CA ASP A 22 -10.31 9.63 2.50
C ASP A 22 -9.70 8.82 3.64
N CYS A 23 -8.57 9.29 4.19
CA CYS A 23 -7.97 8.69 5.36
C CYS A 23 -8.93 8.66 6.57
N ALA A 24 -9.79 9.68 6.70
CA ALA A 24 -10.80 9.74 7.77
C ALA A 24 -11.89 8.66 7.63
N GLN A 25 -12.11 8.11 6.44
CA GLN A 25 -13.07 7.02 6.20
C GLN A 25 -12.54 5.63 6.58
N ILE A 26 -11.23 5.48 6.82
CA ILE A 26 -10.63 4.20 7.24
C ILE A 26 -11.31 3.69 8.53
N PRO A 27 -11.90 2.46 8.53
CA PRO A 27 -12.60 1.94 9.69
C PRO A 27 -11.72 1.85 10.94
N ALA A 28 -12.30 2.15 12.11
CA ALA A 28 -11.60 2.09 13.39
C ALA A 28 -11.06 0.70 13.73
N SER A 29 -11.65 -0.37 13.19
CA SER A 29 -11.15 -1.74 13.30
C SER A 29 -9.77 -1.93 12.67
N VAL A 30 -9.48 -1.21 11.59
CA VAL A 30 -8.17 -1.20 10.90
C VAL A 30 -7.17 -0.32 11.66
N ARG A 31 -7.62 0.79 12.24
CA ARG A 31 -6.78 1.71 13.02
C ARG A 31 -6.39 1.18 14.40
N ARG A 32 -6.81 -0.03 14.78
CA ARG A 32 -6.49 -0.60 16.08
C ARG A 32 -4.97 -0.76 16.18
N PRO A 33 -4.28 -0.03 17.08
CA PRO A 33 -2.87 -0.26 17.30
C PRO A 33 -2.69 -1.70 17.81
N PRO A 34 -1.60 -2.36 17.42
CA PRO A 34 -1.30 -3.69 17.92
C PRO A 34 -1.24 -3.65 19.45
N GLN A 35 -1.75 -4.69 20.11
CA GLN A 35 -1.80 -4.79 21.58
C GLN A 35 -0.40 -4.73 22.23
N HIS A 36 0.64 -4.96 21.43
CA HIS A 36 2.03 -4.86 21.83
C HIS A 36 2.79 -3.92 20.88
N PRO A 37 3.75 -3.12 21.39
CA PRO A 37 4.65 -2.37 20.54
C PRO A 37 5.32 -3.32 19.55
N LEU A 38 5.18 -3.05 18.25
CA LEU A 38 5.97 -3.75 17.25
C LEU A 38 7.43 -3.40 17.51
N LEU A 39 8.25 -4.38 17.86
CA LEU A 39 9.69 -4.19 17.95
C LEU A 39 10.18 -3.71 16.57
N PRO A 40 11.06 -2.69 16.50
CA PRO A 40 11.68 -2.29 15.25
C PRO A 40 12.36 -3.51 14.62
N ARG A 41 11.77 -4.03 13.54
CA ARG A 41 12.36 -5.13 12.78
C ARG A 41 13.30 -4.50 11.77
N LEU A 42 14.57 -4.91 11.78
CA LEU A 42 15.47 -4.61 10.68
C LEU A 42 14.87 -5.17 9.39
N ALA A 43 14.60 -4.29 8.43
CA ALA A 43 14.26 -4.73 7.09
C ALA A 43 15.49 -5.45 6.51
N PRO A 44 15.32 -6.62 5.86
CA PRO A 44 16.39 -7.16 5.05
C PRO A 44 16.77 -6.15 3.96
N ALA A 45 18.02 -6.19 3.52
CA ALA A 45 18.44 -5.39 2.38
C ALA A 45 17.55 -5.72 1.18
N TRP A 46 17.11 -4.69 0.47
CA TRP A 46 16.32 -4.91 -0.75
C TRP A 46 17.27 -5.37 -1.85
N GLU A 47 16.94 -6.49 -2.48
CA GLU A 47 17.64 -7.03 -3.64
C GLU A 47 16.67 -7.14 -4.82
N VAL A 48 17.09 -6.64 -5.98
CA VAL A 48 16.37 -6.82 -7.23
C VAL A 48 16.83 -8.14 -7.83
N THR A 49 15.95 -9.13 -7.79
CA THR A 49 16.26 -10.44 -8.38
C THR A 49 16.17 -10.40 -9.91
N ASP A 50 16.77 -11.39 -10.57
CA ASP A 50 16.57 -11.58 -12.02
C ASP A 50 15.10 -11.78 -12.40
N GLY A 51 14.28 -12.36 -11.51
CA GLY A 51 12.84 -12.46 -11.70
C GLY A 51 12.15 -11.09 -11.72
N CYS A 52 12.59 -10.15 -10.88
CA CYS A 52 12.10 -8.76 -10.91
C CYS A 52 12.51 -8.06 -12.21
N ARG A 53 13.74 -8.30 -12.69
CA ARG A 53 14.24 -7.74 -13.95
C ARG A 53 13.48 -8.29 -15.16
N ALA A 54 13.18 -9.58 -15.18
CA ALA A 54 12.43 -10.23 -16.27
C ALA A 54 10.99 -9.69 -16.40
N GLN A 55 10.38 -9.22 -15.31
CA GLN A 55 9.03 -8.64 -15.36
C GLN A 55 8.94 -7.33 -16.15
N VAL A 56 10.07 -6.62 -16.28
CA VAL A 56 10.14 -5.33 -16.97
C VAL A 56 10.92 -5.40 -18.27
N GLU A 57 11.35 -6.60 -18.68
CA GLU A 57 12.04 -6.83 -19.95
C GLU A 57 11.10 -6.51 -21.12
N GLY A 58 11.52 -5.61 -22.01
CA GLY A 58 10.71 -5.18 -23.15
C GLY A 58 9.68 -4.08 -22.84
N LEU A 59 9.70 -3.49 -21.64
CA LEU A 59 8.95 -2.25 -21.35
C LEU A 59 9.68 -0.98 -21.80
N ASP A 60 10.66 -1.12 -22.69
CA ASP A 60 11.51 -0.05 -23.21
C ASP A 60 10.72 1.01 -24.03
N GLU A 61 9.45 0.73 -24.32
CA GLU A 61 8.58 1.52 -25.19
C GLU A 61 7.51 2.28 -24.38
N TYR A 62 7.93 3.29 -23.64
CA TYR A 62 7.07 4.38 -23.20
C TYR A 62 7.78 5.71 -23.45
N VAL A 63 7.60 6.25 -24.65
CA VAL A 63 8.00 7.61 -25.07
C VAL A 63 6.75 8.44 -25.29
#